data_AF-A0A1M6QCA0-F1
#
_entry.id   AF-A0A1M6QCA0-F1
#
_cell.length_a   1.000
_cell.length_b   1.000
_cell.length_c   1.000
_cell.angle_alpha   90.00
_cell.angle_beta   90.00
_cell.angle_gamma   90.00
#
_symmetry.space_group_name_H-M   'P 1'
#
loop_
_entity.id
_entity.type
_entity.pdbx_description
1 polymer ?
#
loop_
_entity_poly.entity_id
_entity_poly.type
_entity_poly.pdbx_seq_one_letter_code
_entity_poly.pdbx_strand_id
1 'polypeptide(L)'
;MYLHNNIELYLTITAITLSLIGSYFILRKDWKSYGIVYLLSGIVGNILCYIFVKLTFYSFPFRLFPQISIMPFETILTMFPFFVILGIYYSPRSWAYKIPFYWVIVHLGMVSETLAHNLTNLISYNYEWDFWDSYTWWWIFLLLFDYVGGLIVPCHLRKPISQEAFKYGNGGFFILHFVLIVTVFLGGYYVGLKK
;
A
#
# COMPACT_ATOMS: atom_id res chain seq x y z
N MET A 1 -19.68 -13.39 -23.61
CA MET A 1 -19.26 -13.07 -22.23
C MET A 1 -18.31 -14.18 -21.78
N TYR A 2 -17.07 -14.13 -22.28
CA TYR A 2 -16.06 -15.14 -21.99
C TYR A 2 -15.36 -14.77 -20.69
N LEU A 3 -15.75 -15.40 -19.58
CA LEU A 3 -14.90 -15.58 -18.40
C LEU A 3 -13.76 -16.53 -18.80
N HIS A 4 -12.89 -16.11 -19.72
CA HIS A 4 -11.56 -16.69 -19.81
C HIS A 4 -10.84 -16.28 -18.53
N ASN A 5 -10.21 -17.23 -17.82
CA ASN A 5 -9.51 -17.03 -16.56
C ASN A 5 -8.60 -15.79 -16.60
N ASN A 6 -9.13 -14.65 -16.16
CA ASN A 6 -8.42 -13.38 -16.13
C ASN A 6 -7.86 -13.23 -14.72
N ILE A 7 -6.57 -13.55 -14.57
CA ILE A 7 -5.89 -13.53 -13.28
C ILE A 7 -5.97 -12.12 -12.66
N GLU A 8 -5.96 -11.07 -13.47
CA GLU A 8 -6.09 -9.68 -13.03
C GLU A 8 -7.44 -9.41 -12.36
N LEU A 9 -8.53 -9.97 -12.88
CA LEU A 9 -9.85 -9.90 -12.25
C LEU A 9 -9.84 -10.53 -10.85
N TYR A 10 -9.31 -11.74 -10.73
CA TYR A 10 -9.25 -12.46 -9.45
C TYR A 10 -8.35 -11.74 -8.44
N LEU A 11 -7.19 -11.26 -8.87
CA LEU A 11 -6.28 -10.48 -8.03
C LEU A 11 -6.93 -9.18 -7.56
N THR A 12 -7.60 -8.46 -8.46
CA THR A 12 -8.28 -7.19 -8.13
C THR A 12 -9.42 -7.40 -7.14
N ILE A 13 -10.33 -8.35 -7.40
CA ILE A 13 -11.45 -8.65 -6.49
C ILE A 13 -10.93 -9.13 -5.15
N THR A 14 -9.89 -9.97 -5.13
CA THR A 14 -9.28 -10.46 -3.89
C THR A 14 -8.67 -9.30 -3.09
N ALA A 15 -7.91 -8.41 -3.73
CA ALA A 15 -7.29 -7.27 -3.08
C ALA A 15 -8.33 -6.31 -2.48
N ILE A 16 -9.39 -6.01 -3.23
CA ILE A 16 -10.53 -5.20 -2.76
C ILE A 16 -11.18 -5.88 -1.56
N THR A 17 -11.49 -7.17 -1.66
CA THR A 17 -12.19 -7.92 -0.62
C THR A 17 -11.38 -7.99 0.67
N LEU A 18 -10.09 -8.35 0.59
CA LEU A 18 -9.21 -8.41 1.75
C LEU A 18 -9.01 -7.03 2.39
N SER A 19 -8.88 -5.98 1.59
CA SER A 19 -8.74 -4.61 2.09
C SER A 19 -10.01 -4.13 2.79
N LEU A 20 -11.19 -4.45 2.27
CA LEU A 20 -12.47 -4.13 2.91
C LEU A 20 -12.65 -4.91 4.22
N ILE A 21 -12.35 -6.20 4.24
CA ILE A 21 -12.41 -7.03 5.45
C ILE A 21 -11.45 -6.49 6.52
N GLY A 22 -10.19 -6.24 6.16
CA GLY A 22 -9.19 -5.68 7.05
C GLY A 22 -9.59 -4.31 7.58
N SER A 23 -10.11 -3.45 6.70
CA SER A 23 -10.60 -2.12 7.07
C SER A 23 -11.78 -2.20 8.02
N TYR A 24 -12.73 -3.10 7.78
CA TYR A 24 -13.88 -3.30 8.65
C TYR A 24 -13.46 -3.64 10.10
N PHE A 25 -12.44 -4.48 10.29
CA PHE A 25 -11.95 -4.83 11.63
C PHE A 25 -11.36 -3.66 12.41
N ILE A 26 -10.82 -2.66 11.72
CA ILE A 26 -10.27 -1.44 12.32
C ILE A 26 -11.38 -0.40 12.50
N LEU A 27 -12.19 -0.16 11.47
CA LEU A 27 -13.30 0.79 11.47
C LEU A 27 -14.32 0.50 12.58
N ARG A 28 -14.59 -0.77 12.89
CA ARG A 28 -15.50 -1.14 13.99
C ARG A 28 -15.00 -0.74 15.39
N LYS A 29 -13.74 -0.31 15.55
CA LYS A 29 -13.19 0.18 16.82
C LYS A 29 -13.68 1.60 17.11
N ASP A 30 -13.66 2.45 16.09
CA ASP A 30 -14.29 3.77 16.09
C ASP A 30 -14.49 4.25 14.66
N TRP A 31 -15.72 4.12 14.16
CA TRP A 31 -16.02 4.36 12.75
C TRP A 31 -15.90 5.84 12.38
N LYS A 32 -16.00 6.76 13.35
CA LYS A 32 -15.89 8.20 13.09
C LYS A 32 -14.44 8.59 12.83
N SER A 33 -13.53 8.29 13.76
CA SER A 33 -12.13 8.70 13.67
C SER A 33 -11.43 7.95 12.55
N TYR A 34 -11.57 6.62 12.48
CA TYR A 34 -10.97 5.83 11.40
C TYR A 34 -11.68 6.05 10.06
N GLY A 35 -12.99 6.28 10.05
CA GLY A 35 -13.75 6.53 8.81
C GLY A 35 -13.39 7.84 8.14
N ILE A 36 -13.20 8.92 8.92
CA ILE A 36 -12.72 10.20 8.37
C ILE A 36 -11.35 10.03 7.73
N VAL A 37 -10.42 9.39 8.42
CA VAL A 37 -9.08 9.12 7.88
C VAL A 37 -9.15 8.25 6.62
N TYR A 38 -9.97 7.20 6.64
CA TYR A 38 -10.17 6.29 5.51
C TYR A 38 -10.68 7.06 4.28
N LEU A 39 -11.69 7.91 4.45
CA LEU A 39 -12.24 8.71 3.35
C LEU A 39 -11.24 9.75 2.84
N LEU A 40 -10.56 10.46 3.74
CA LEU A 40 -9.55 11.47 3.35
C LEU A 40 -8.40 10.84 2.57
N SER A 41 -7.85 9.73 3.05
CA SER A 41 -6.80 8.99 2.34
C SER A 41 -7.30 8.41 1.03
N GLY A 42 -8.54 7.95 0.96
CA GLY A 42 -9.12 7.42 -0.28
C GLY A 42 -9.28 8.49 -1.35
N ILE A 43 -9.74 9.68 -0.96
CA ILE A 43 -9.87 10.84 -1.85
C ILE A 43 -8.49 11.29 -2.33
N VAL A 44 -7.54 11.52 -1.41
CA VAL A 44 -6.20 11.98 -1.75
C VAL A 44 -5.46 10.95 -2.61
N GLY A 45 -5.55 9.66 -2.27
CA GLY A 45 -4.93 8.57 -3.05
C GLY A 45 -5.46 8.51 -4.49
N ASN A 46 -6.77 8.65 -4.68
CA ASN A 46 -7.35 8.71 -6.02
C ASN A 46 -6.90 9.97 -6.79
N ILE A 47 -6.86 11.14 -6.16
CA ILE A 47 -6.39 12.37 -6.81
C ILE A 47 -4.94 12.23 -7.25
N LEU A 48 -4.06 11.75 -6.36
CA LEU A 48 -2.63 11.56 -6.68
C LEU A 48 -2.44 10.54 -7.80
N CYS A 49 -3.13 9.39 -7.72
CA CYS A 49 -3.03 8.37 -8.76
C CYS A 49 -3.53 8.90 -10.12
N TYR A 50 -4.63 9.66 -10.13
CA TYR A 50 -5.15 10.29 -11.34
C TYR A 50 -4.12 11.23 -11.98
N ILE A 51 -3.45 12.05 -11.15
CA ILE A 51 -2.39 12.95 -11.60
C ILE A 51 -1.25 12.15 -12.23
N PHE A 52 -0.77 11.08 -11.59
CA PHE A 52 0.35 10.28 -12.11
C PHE A 52 0.02 9.55 -13.41
N VAL A 53 -1.21 9.03 -13.53
CA VAL A 53 -1.68 8.43 -14.80
C VAL A 53 -1.75 9.50 -15.89
N LYS A 54 -2.21 10.72 -15.58
CA LYS A 54 -2.25 11.83 -16.54
C LYS A 54 -0.87 12.34 -16.95
N LEU A 55 0.09 12.32 -16.03
CA LEU A 55 1.50 12.65 -16.28
C LEU A 55 2.27 11.48 -16.91
N THR A 56 1.59 10.37 -17.22
CA THR A 56 2.16 9.19 -17.88
C THR A 56 3.30 8.52 -17.11
N PHE A 57 3.30 8.58 -15.77
CA PHE A 57 4.24 7.80 -14.95
C PHE A 57 3.90 6.30 -14.96
N TYR A 58 2.61 5.97 -15.03
CA TYR A 58 2.15 4.61 -15.22
C TYR A 58 0.75 4.56 -15.81
N SER A 59 0.34 3.39 -16.26
CA SER A 59 -0.99 3.11 -16.78
C SER A 59 -1.57 1.84 -16.17
N PHE A 60 -2.89 1.68 -16.25
CA PHE A 60 -3.60 0.49 -15.81
C PHE A 60 -4.31 -0.14 -17.01
N PRO A 61 -3.64 -1.04 -17.75
CA PRO A 61 -4.24 -1.70 -18.91
C PRO A 61 -5.51 -2.48 -18.55
N PHE A 62 -5.49 -3.20 -17.42
CA PHE A 62 -6.65 -3.84 -16.83
C PHE A 62 -7.32 -2.95 -15.77
N ARG A 63 -8.63 -2.76 -15.90
CA ARG A 63 -9.50 -2.02 -14.96
C ARG A 63 -10.86 -2.71 -14.88
N LEU A 64 -11.51 -2.73 -13.71
CA LEU A 64 -12.86 -3.28 -13.60
C LEU A 64 -13.90 -2.40 -14.32
N PHE A 65 -13.70 -1.08 -14.29
CA PHE A 65 -14.60 -0.11 -14.89
C PHE A 65 -13.88 0.80 -15.90
N PRO A 66 -13.41 0.26 -17.04
CA PRO A 66 -12.57 1.01 -17.99
C PRO A 66 -13.30 2.18 -18.67
N GLN A 67 -14.63 2.15 -18.70
CA GLN A 67 -15.48 3.22 -19.27
C GLN A 67 -15.71 4.39 -18.29
N ILE A 68 -15.44 4.19 -17.00
CA ILE A 68 -15.70 5.20 -15.95
C ILE A 68 -14.44 5.98 -15.61
N SER A 69 -13.30 5.29 -15.53
CA SER A 69 -12.04 5.87 -15.06
C SER A 69 -10.84 5.30 -15.80
N ILE A 70 -9.82 6.13 -16.01
CA ILE A 70 -8.51 5.75 -16.58
C ILE A 70 -7.62 4.98 -15.60
N MET A 71 -8.04 4.86 -14.34
CA MET A 71 -7.36 4.16 -13.24
C MET A 71 -8.36 3.29 -12.46
N PRO A 72 -7.91 2.24 -11.74
CA PRO A 72 -8.77 1.38 -10.92
C PRO A 72 -9.12 2.09 -9.59
N PHE A 73 -10.02 3.07 -9.69
CA PHE A 73 -10.40 3.93 -8.57
C PHE A 73 -10.94 3.13 -7.38
N GLU A 74 -11.60 2.00 -7.64
CA GLU A 74 -12.15 1.08 -6.66
C GLU A 74 -11.06 0.38 -5.83
N THR A 75 -9.96 -0.03 -6.47
CA THR A 75 -8.80 -0.63 -5.80
C THR A 75 -8.07 0.41 -4.97
N ILE A 76 -7.90 1.63 -5.52
CA ILE A 76 -7.24 2.73 -4.81
C ILE A 76 -8.07 3.16 -3.59
N LEU A 77 -9.40 3.27 -3.74
CA LEU A 77 -10.34 3.64 -2.67
C LEU A 77 -10.44 2.58 -1.56
N THR A 78 -9.93 1.38 -1.77
CA THR A 78 -9.94 0.30 -0.78
C THR A 78 -8.57 0.03 -0.20
N MET A 79 -7.56 -0.23 -1.03
CA MET A 79 -6.22 -0.61 -0.59
C MET A 79 -5.47 0.53 0.10
N PHE A 80 -5.44 1.74 -0.46
CA PHE A 80 -4.66 2.84 0.10
C PHE A 80 -5.20 3.25 1.49
N PRO A 81 -6.53 3.47 1.65
CA PRO A 81 -7.12 3.70 2.95
C PRO A 81 -6.90 2.57 3.95
N PHE A 82 -6.98 1.32 3.49
CA PHE A 82 -6.71 0.16 4.35
C PHE A 82 -5.30 0.22 4.95
N PHE A 83 -4.26 0.41 4.12
CA PHE A 83 -2.89 0.52 4.61
C PHE A 83 -2.68 1.72 5.53
N VAL A 84 -3.36 2.84 5.26
CA VAL A 84 -3.33 4.02 6.13
C VAL A 84 -3.90 3.71 7.52
N ILE A 85 -5.12 3.17 7.60
CA ILE A 85 -5.74 2.90 8.91
C ILE A 85 -5.06 1.73 9.63
N LEU A 86 -4.51 0.76 8.89
CA LEU A 86 -3.64 -0.29 9.42
C LEU A 86 -2.37 0.31 10.03
N GLY A 87 -1.74 1.24 9.30
CA GLY A 87 -0.57 1.98 9.75
C GLY A 87 -0.86 2.73 11.04
N ILE A 88 -1.93 3.53 11.09
CA ILE A 88 -2.30 4.28 12.28
C ILE A 88 -2.64 3.38 13.47
N TYR A 89 -3.33 2.26 13.23
CA TYR A 89 -3.73 1.35 14.30
C TYR A 89 -2.52 0.65 14.93
N TYR A 90 -1.53 0.25 14.14
CA TYR A 90 -0.38 -0.56 14.60
C TYR A 90 0.95 0.19 14.70
N SER A 91 1.09 1.41 14.17
CA SER A 91 2.39 2.08 14.12
C SER A 91 2.94 2.32 15.52
N PRO A 92 4.25 2.10 15.74
CA PRO A 92 4.87 2.37 17.03
C PRO A 92 4.71 3.82 17.45
N ARG A 93 4.66 4.06 18.77
CA ARG A 93 4.56 5.42 19.33
C ARG A 93 5.80 6.26 19.05
N SER A 94 6.98 5.67 19.16
CA SER A 94 8.24 6.37 18.93
C SER A 94 8.53 6.46 17.43
N TRP A 95 8.88 7.66 16.99
CA TRP A 95 9.18 7.96 15.59
C TRP A 95 10.31 7.09 15.04
N ALA A 96 11.33 6.79 15.86
CA ALA A 96 12.46 5.94 15.48
C ALA A 96 12.02 4.54 15.01
N TYR A 97 10.89 4.03 15.51
CA TYR A 97 10.36 2.72 15.15
C TYR A 97 9.24 2.77 14.11
N LYS A 98 8.77 3.96 13.72
CA LYS A 98 7.82 4.11 12.61
C LYS A 98 8.48 3.80 11.27
N ILE A 99 9.73 4.23 11.09
CA ILE A 99 10.51 3.93 9.87
C ILE A 99 10.63 2.41 9.62
N PRO A 100 11.16 1.60 10.56
CA PRO A 100 11.22 0.15 10.33
C PRO A 100 9.84 -0.50 10.16
N PHE A 101 8.82 0.00 10.86
CA PHE A 101 7.45 -0.47 10.64
C PHE A 101 6.94 -0.20 9.22
N TYR A 102 7.10 1.03 8.72
CA TYR A 102 6.67 1.41 7.38
C TYR A 102 7.57 0.83 6.28
N TRP A 103 8.85 0.53 6.56
CA TRP A 103 9.71 -0.21 5.63
C TRP A 103 9.07 -1.52 5.21
N VAL A 104 8.53 -2.28 6.17
CA VAL A 104 7.86 -3.55 5.87
C VAL A 104 6.67 -3.33 4.93
N ILE A 105 5.81 -2.36 5.24
CA ILE A 105 4.61 -2.08 4.44
C ILE A 105 4.99 -1.63 3.03
N VAL A 106 5.88 -0.64 2.92
CA VAL A 106 6.31 -0.07 1.63
C VAL A 106 6.99 -1.14 0.78
N HIS A 107 7.90 -1.94 1.33
CA HIS A 107 8.60 -2.98 0.56
C HIS A 107 7.65 -4.10 0.09
N LEU A 108 6.67 -4.50 0.90
CA LEU A 108 5.64 -5.46 0.47
C LEU A 108 4.74 -4.87 -0.62
N GLY A 109 4.39 -3.58 -0.50
CA GLY A 109 3.66 -2.84 -1.53
C GLY A 109 4.44 -2.80 -2.85
N MET A 110 5.70 -2.39 -2.81
CA MET A 110 6.55 -2.34 -4.00
C MET A 110 6.76 -3.70 -4.64
N VAL A 111 6.98 -4.76 -3.85
CA VAL A 111 7.08 -6.12 -4.43
C VAL A 111 5.77 -6.51 -5.12
N SER A 112 4.63 -6.18 -4.51
CA SER A 112 3.32 -6.46 -5.11
C SER A 112 3.14 -5.69 -6.41
N GLU A 113 3.57 -4.42 -6.47
CA GLU A 113 3.57 -3.61 -7.70
C GLU A 113 4.56 -4.13 -8.76
N THR A 114 5.76 -4.53 -8.37
CA THR A 114 6.75 -5.15 -9.28
C THR A 114 6.20 -6.43 -9.89
N LEU A 115 5.59 -7.30 -9.08
CA LEU A 115 4.99 -8.54 -9.56
C LEU A 115 3.79 -8.24 -10.45
N ALA A 116 2.94 -7.29 -10.08
CA ALA A 116 1.82 -6.85 -10.90
C ALA A 116 2.31 -6.28 -12.24
N HIS A 117 3.39 -5.51 -12.25
CA HIS A 117 3.98 -4.95 -13.47
C HIS A 117 4.57 -6.01 -14.40
N ASN A 118 5.33 -6.96 -13.85
CA ASN A 118 6.06 -7.93 -14.66
C ASN A 118 5.23 -9.16 -15.06
N LEU A 119 4.20 -9.51 -14.27
CA LEU A 119 3.45 -10.76 -14.44
C LEU A 119 2.00 -10.55 -14.86
N THR A 120 1.50 -9.31 -14.86
CA THR A 120 0.08 -9.02 -15.11
C THR A 120 -0.13 -7.73 -15.89
N ASN A 121 -1.36 -7.47 -16.32
CA ASN A 121 -1.76 -6.21 -16.93
C ASN A 121 -2.37 -5.21 -15.93
N LEU A 122 -2.15 -5.42 -14.63
CA LEU A 122 -2.73 -4.54 -13.60
C LEU A 122 -2.10 -3.15 -13.63
N ILE A 123 -0.77 -3.05 -13.69
CA ILE A 123 -0.06 -1.76 -13.73
C ILE A 123 1.10 -1.86 -14.72
N SER A 124 1.34 -0.80 -15.48
CA SER A 124 2.46 -0.72 -16.42
C SER A 124 3.19 0.60 -16.24
N TYR A 125 4.44 0.52 -15.79
CA TYR A 125 5.36 1.64 -15.73
C TYR A 125 5.93 1.93 -17.11
N ASN A 126 5.97 3.21 -17.49
CA ASN A 126 6.49 3.61 -18.80
C ASN A 126 8.01 3.74 -18.79
N TYR A 127 8.58 4.15 -17.66
CA TYR A 127 10.01 4.28 -17.44
C TYR A 127 10.42 3.68 -16.09
N GLU A 128 11.63 3.12 -15.99
CA GLU A 128 12.09 2.46 -14.76
C GLU A 128 12.16 3.42 -13.57
N TRP A 129 12.39 4.72 -13.81
CA TRP A 129 12.40 5.72 -12.74
C TRP A 129 11.02 5.95 -12.12
N ASP A 130 9.94 5.66 -12.85
CA ASP A 130 8.58 5.79 -12.33
C ASP A 130 8.34 4.80 -11.17
N PHE A 131 9.11 3.70 -11.12
CA PHE A 131 9.11 2.77 -9.99
C PHE A 131 9.70 3.41 -8.72
N TRP A 132 10.76 4.22 -8.87
CA TRP A 132 11.34 4.98 -7.77
C TRP A 132 10.40 6.08 -7.27
N ASP A 133 9.68 6.72 -8.20
CA ASP A 133 8.67 7.71 -7.86
C ASP A 133 7.53 7.06 -7.06
N SER A 134 7.04 5.89 -7.48
CA SER A 134 6.04 5.12 -6.70
C SER A 134 6.54 4.80 -5.30
N TYR A 135 7.77 4.27 -5.16
CA TYR A 135 8.39 3.99 -3.85
C TYR A 135 8.43 5.21 -2.93
N THR A 136 8.85 6.35 -3.47
CA THR A 136 8.93 7.60 -2.72
C THR A 136 7.53 8.10 -2.30
N TRP A 137 6.54 7.98 -3.18
CA TRP A 137 5.18 8.39 -2.88
C TRP A 137 4.49 7.48 -1.87
N TRP A 138 4.77 6.19 -1.84
CA TRP A 138 4.32 5.29 -0.78
C TRP A 138 4.78 5.77 0.60
N TRP A 139 6.05 6.17 0.73
CA TRP A 139 6.60 6.73 1.95
C TRP A 139 5.92 8.03 2.37
N ILE A 140 5.86 8.99 1.45
CA ILE A 140 5.25 10.30 1.73
C ILE A 140 3.80 10.12 2.14
N PHE A 141 3.04 9.30 1.40
CA PHE A 141 1.62 9.08 1.66
C PHE A 141 1.38 8.43 3.03
N LEU A 142 2.07 7.33 3.34
CA LEU A 142 1.87 6.62 4.61
C LEU A 142 2.34 7.44 5.81
N LEU A 143 3.48 8.13 5.74
CA LEU A 143 3.97 8.97 6.85
C LEU A 143 3.10 10.19 7.06
N LEU A 144 2.63 10.84 5.99
CA LEU A 144 1.71 11.97 6.08
C LEU A 144 0.41 11.54 6.78
N PHE A 145 -0.18 10.42 6.35
CA PHE A 145 -1.41 9.94 6.96
C PHE A 145 -1.23 9.34 8.34
N ASP A 146 -0.06 8.80 8.68
CA ASP A 146 0.27 8.44 10.06
C ASP A 146 0.27 9.67 10.98
N TYR A 147 0.82 10.78 10.51
CA TYR A 147 0.80 12.06 11.23
C TYR A 147 -0.63 12.62 11.34
N VAL A 148 -1.39 12.68 10.24
CA VAL A 148 -2.80 13.15 10.26
C VAL A 148 -3.67 12.24 11.13
N GLY A 149 -3.53 10.93 11.01
CA GLY A 149 -4.17 9.95 11.87
C GLY A 149 -3.76 10.12 13.33
N GLY A 150 -2.49 10.48 13.56
CA GLY A 150 -1.90 11.06 14.77
C GLY A 150 -2.81 12.05 15.50
N LEU A 151 -3.37 12.99 14.75
CA LEU A 151 -4.20 14.08 15.25
C LEU A 151 -5.68 13.68 15.41
N ILE A 152 -6.18 12.82 14.53
CA ILE A 152 -7.61 12.48 14.47
C ILE A 152 -7.99 11.33 15.40
N VAL A 153 -7.15 10.29 15.49
CA VAL A 153 -7.49 9.03 16.19
C VAL A 153 -6.92 9.03 17.61
N PRO A 154 -7.72 9.06 18.68
CA PRO A 154 -7.22 8.99 20.05
C PRO A 154 -6.27 7.81 20.32
N CYS A 155 -5.24 8.03 21.15
CA CYS A 155 -4.22 7.02 21.49
C CYS A 155 -4.80 5.72 22.09
N HIS A 156 -5.92 5.79 22.82
CA HIS A 156 -6.55 4.62 23.44
C HIS A 156 -7.30 3.73 22.44
N LEU A 157 -7.54 4.23 21.22
CA LEU A 157 -8.18 3.48 20.13
C LEU A 157 -7.17 2.80 19.21
N ARG A 158 -5.87 2.96 19.47
CA ARG A 158 -4.76 2.36 18.71
C ARG A 158 -4.15 1.20 19.49
N LYS A 159 -3.50 0.29 18.77
CA LYS A 159 -2.74 -0.82 19.34
C LYS A 159 -1.31 -0.82 18.77
N PRO A 160 -0.48 0.17 19.15
CA PRO A 160 0.86 0.32 18.62
C PRO A 160 1.71 -0.92 18.93
N ILE A 161 2.46 -1.40 17.95
CA ILE A 161 3.45 -2.45 18.16
C ILE A 161 4.51 -1.94 19.14
N SER A 162 4.87 -2.77 20.12
CA SER A 162 5.89 -2.43 21.10
C SER A 162 7.25 -2.23 20.43
N GLN A 163 8.01 -1.24 20.90
CA GLN A 163 9.38 -0.98 20.44
C GLN A 163 10.30 -2.18 20.69
N GLU A 164 10.02 -2.94 21.75
CA GLU A 164 10.68 -4.21 22.07
C GLU A 164 10.68 -5.17 20.86
N ALA A 165 9.58 -5.22 20.10
CA ALA A 165 9.44 -6.14 18.97
C ALA A 165 10.48 -5.91 17.86
N PHE A 166 11.03 -4.71 17.76
CA PHE A 166 12.04 -4.32 16.75
C PHE A 166 13.49 -4.47 17.24
N LYS A 167 13.70 -4.88 18.50
CA LYS A 167 15.05 -5.18 19.00
C LYS A 167 15.57 -6.50 18.41
N TYR A 168 16.89 -6.60 18.30
CA TYR A 168 17.56 -7.79 17.78
C TYR A 168 17.08 -9.07 18.49
N GLY A 169 16.83 -10.14 17.72
CA GLY A 169 16.35 -11.42 18.23
C GLY A 169 14.83 -11.51 18.43
N ASN A 170 14.09 -10.41 18.34
CA ASN A 170 12.62 -10.43 18.43
C ASN A 170 11.95 -10.60 17.06
N GLY A 171 10.68 -11.03 17.08
CA GLY A 171 9.93 -11.37 15.87
C GLY A 171 9.77 -10.19 14.89
N GLY A 172 9.55 -8.97 15.38
CA GLY A 172 9.43 -7.78 14.51
C GLY A 172 10.74 -7.44 13.80
N PHE A 173 11.88 -7.61 14.47
CA PHE A 173 13.20 -7.50 13.86
C PHE A 173 13.42 -8.55 12.77
N PHE A 174 13.03 -9.81 13.02
CA PHE A 174 13.13 -10.88 12.04
C PHE A 174 12.28 -10.59 10.79
N ILE A 175 11.01 -10.19 10.97
CA ILE A 175 10.12 -9.82 9.87
C ILE A 175 10.72 -8.69 9.04
N LEU A 176 11.19 -7.63 9.70
CA LEU A 176 11.84 -6.50 9.04
C LEU A 176 13.02 -6.96 8.19
N HIS A 177 13.95 -7.72 8.77
CA HIS A 177 15.16 -8.17 8.08
C HIS A 177 14.83 -9.09 6.92
N PHE A 178 13.91 -10.04 7.13
CA PHE A 178 13.47 -10.94 6.09
C PHE A 178 12.88 -10.17 4.89
N VAL A 179 11.96 -9.24 5.15
CA VAL A 179 11.35 -8.43 4.10
C VAL A 179 12.39 -7.60 3.37
N LEU A 180 13.28 -6.90 4.08
CA LEU A 180 14.32 -6.09 3.45
C LEU A 180 15.29 -6.94 2.60
N ILE A 181 15.78 -8.06 3.13
CA ILE A 181 16.70 -8.94 2.40
C ILE A 181 16.04 -9.49 1.14
N VAL A 182 14.83 -10.04 1.26
CA VAL A 182 14.12 -10.64 0.14
C VAL A 182 13.79 -9.59 -0.93
N THR A 183 13.28 -8.43 -0.53
CA THR A 183 12.89 -7.39 -1.49
C THR A 183 14.09 -6.75 -2.18
N VAL A 184 15.20 -6.50 -1.47
CA VAL A 184 16.45 -6.01 -2.08
C VAL A 184 17.06 -7.05 -3.01
N PHE A 185 17.08 -8.33 -2.60
CA PHE A 185 17.55 -9.43 -3.44
C PHE A 185 16.72 -9.55 -4.73
N LEU A 186 15.39 -9.54 -4.61
CA LEU A 186 14.50 -9.59 -5.77
C LEU A 186 14.67 -8.38 -6.68
N GLY A 187 14.78 -7.17 -6.10
CA GLY A 187 15.09 -5.95 -6.86
C GLY A 187 16.37 -6.09 -7.67
N GLY A 188 17.46 -6.56 -7.04
CA GLY A 188 18.72 -6.82 -7.72
C GLY A 188 18.62 -7.91 -8.80
N TYR A 189 17.90 -9.00 -8.54
CA TYR A 189 17.69 -10.09 -9.49
C TYR A 189 16.93 -9.62 -10.74
N TYR A 190 15.81 -8.93 -10.58
CA TYR A 190 15.00 -8.45 -11.72
C TYR A 190 15.71 -7.36 -12.52
N VAL A 191 16.47 -6.46 -11.87
CA VAL A 191 17.29 -5.47 -12.58
C VAL A 191 18.45 -6.15 -13.32
N GLY A 192 19.10 -7.15 -12.72
CA GLY A 192 20.23 -7.86 -13.35
C GLY A 192 19.84 -8.77 -14.51
N LEU A 193 18.59 -9.25 -14.55
CA LEU A 193 18.05 -10.06 -15.65
C LEU A 193 17.63 -9.25 -16.88
N LYS A 194 17.32 -7.95 -16.73
CA LYS A 194 17.09 -7.05 -17.87
C LYS A 194 18.43 -6.81 -18.59
N LYS A 195 18.84 -7.78 -19.40
CA LYS A 195 19.89 -7.68 -20.42
C LYS A 195 19.29 -7.85 -21.81
#